data_AF-A0A1I7H9F5-F1
#
_entry.id   AF-A0A1I7H9F5-F1
#
_cell.length_a   1.000
_cell.length_b   1.000
_cell.length_c   1.000
_cell.angle_alpha   90.00
_cell.angle_beta   90.00
_cell.angle_gamma   90.00
#
_symmetry.space_group_name_H-M   'P 1'
#
loop_
_entity.id
_entity.type
_entity.pdbx_description
1 polymer ?
#
loop_
_entity_poly.entity_id
_entity_poly.type
_entity_poly.pdbx_seq_one_letter_code
_entity_poly.pdbx_strand_id
1 'polypeptide(L)' 'MKCERGIVIDIDLTVTYLAELLGNPRETASRAMKILQKNNLIIYKNKRIIIPELSALATFFKEP' A
#
# COMPACT_ATOMS: atom_id res chain seq x y z
N MET A 1 -7.58 -12.35 -3.70
CA MET A 1 -7.07 -13.72 -3.45
C MET A 1 -6.27 -13.70 -2.15
N LYS A 2 -6.60 -14.54 -1.14
CA LYS A 2 -5.79 -14.66 0.09
C LYS A 2 -4.59 -15.56 -0.22
N CYS A 3 -3.38 -15.10 0.06
CA CYS A 3 -2.17 -15.93 0.02
C CYS A 3 -1.68 -16.15 1.45
N GLU A 4 -0.83 -17.16 1.67
CA GLU A 4 -0.20 -17.43 2.99
C GLU A 4 0.54 -16.22 3.60
N ARG A 5 0.82 -15.19 2.78
CA ARG A 5 1.48 -13.93 3.18
C ARG A 5 0.53 -12.75 3.30
N GLY A 6 -0.78 -12.97 3.38
CA GLY A 6 -1.81 -11.92 3.54
C GLY A 6 -2.66 -11.67 2.29
N ILE A 7 -3.16 -10.44 2.13
CA ILE A 7 -4.06 -10.04 1.04
C ILE A 7 -3.24 -9.42 -0.09
N VAL A 8 -3.32 -10.01 -1.28
CA VAL A 8 -2.68 -9.45 -2.48
C VAL A 8 -3.70 -8.58 -3.21
N ILE A 9 -3.32 -7.32 -3.45
CA ILE A 9 -4.02 -6.43 -4.38
C ILE A 9 -3.50 -6.76 -5.77
N ASP A 10 -4.32 -7.47 -6.55
CA ASP A 10 -3.99 -7.91 -7.91
C ASP A 10 -4.33 -6.80 -8.93
N ILE A 11 -3.81 -5.60 -8.68
CA ILE A 11 -3.85 -4.45 -9.59
C ILE A 11 -2.41 -3.96 -9.72
N ASP A 12 -2.01 -3.59 -10.95
CA ASP A 12 -0.71 -2.97 -11.23
C ASP A 12 -0.73 -1.53 -10.70
N LEU A 13 -0.60 -1.40 -9.38
CA LEU A 13 -0.71 -0.16 -8.65
C LEU A 13 0.62 0.59 -8.70
N THR A 14 0.86 1.23 -9.83
CA THR A 14 2.03 2.10 -9.98
C THR A 14 1.86 3.36 -9.13
N VAL A 15 2.99 3.95 -8.72
CA VAL A 15 2.99 5.23 -7.99
C VAL A 15 2.34 6.35 -8.82
N THR A 16 2.46 6.32 -10.17
CA THR A 16 1.74 7.26 -11.05
C THR A 16 0.23 7.12 -10.85
N TYR A 17 -0.26 5.89 -10.94
CA TYR A 17 -1.69 5.61 -10.93
C TYR A 17 -2.30 6.01 -9.58
N LEU A 18 -1.61 5.74 -8.48
CA LEU A 18 -2.02 6.22 -7.15
C LEU A 18 -2.04 7.74 -7.03
N ALA A 19 -1.03 8.41 -7.57
CA ALA A 19 -0.95 9.87 -7.56
C ALA A 19 -2.13 10.49 -8.33
N GLU A 20 -2.44 9.95 -9.50
CA GLU A 20 -3.57 10.39 -10.32
C GLU A 20 -4.92 10.10 -9.66
N LEU A 21 -5.11 8.92 -9.09
CA LEU A 21 -6.35 8.54 -8.39
C LEU A 21 -6.60 9.39 -7.13
N LEU A 22 -5.54 9.71 -6.38
CA LEU A 22 -5.63 10.49 -5.16
C LEU A 22 -5.59 12.01 -5.43
N GLY A 23 -5.40 12.45 -6.68
CA GLY A 23 -5.23 13.87 -7.01
C GLY A 23 -4.02 14.52 -6.34
N ASN A 24 -3.02 13.73 -5.97
CA ASN A 24 -1.84 14.18 -5.23
C ASN A 24 -0.58 14.07 -6.09
N PRO A 25 0.47 14.88 -5.86
CA PRO A 25 1.70 14.77 -6.61
C PRO A 25 2.38 13.40 -6.38
N ARG A 26 3.06 12.91 -7.42
CA ARG A 26 3.74 11.61 -7.43
C ARG A 26 4.73 11.45 -6.28
N GLU A 27 5.38 12.55 -5.87
CA GLU A 27 6.26 12.57 -4.70
C GLU A 27 5.53 12.25 -3.40
N THR A 28 4.34 12.83 -3.19
CA THR A 28 3.51 12.55 -2.01
C THR A 28 3.04 11.09 -2.01
N ALA A 29 2.55 10.58 -3.14
CA ALA A 29 2.16 9.17 -3.26
C ALA A 29 3.35 8.22 -3.02
N SER A 30 4.52 8.54 -3.56
CA SER A 30 5.76 7.78 -3.34
C SER A 30 6.16 7.78 -1.86
N ARG A 31 6.04 8.93 -1.20
CA ARG A 31 6.36 9.07 0.23
C ARG A 31 5.40 8.27 1.09
N ALA A 32 4.10 8.32 0.82
CA ALA A 32 3.10 7.51 1.50
C ALA A 32 3.37 6.01 1.32
N MET A 33 3.67 5.56 0.10
CA MET A 33 4.06 4.17 -0.17
C MET A 33 5.28 3.75 0.67
N LYS A 34 6.33 4.58 0.72
CA LYS A 34 7.50 4.32 1.56
C LYS A 34 7.16 4.24 3.05
N ILE A 35 6.28 5.11 3.55
CA ILE A 35 5.86 5.10 4.96
C ILE A 35 5.13 3.79 5.27
N LEU A 36 4.18 3.39 4.42
CA LEU A 36 3.44 2.14 4.59
C LEU A 36 4.37 0.92 4.52
N GLN A 37 5.36 0.91 3.62
CA GLN A 37 6.38 -0.14 3.55
C GLN A 37 7.29 -0.15 4.79
N LYS A 38 7.72 1.01 5.27
CA LYS A 38 8.58 1.14 6.45
C LYS A 38 7.89 0.61 7.71
N ASN A 39 6.58 0.82 7.82
CA ASN A 39 5.77 0.32 8.92
C ASN A 39 5.36 -1.16 8.74
N ASN A 40 5.88 -1.87 7.73
CA ASN A 40 5.49 -3.26 7.40
C ASN A 40 3.98 -3.45 7.15
N LEU A 41 3.26 -2.38 6.82
CA LEU A 41 1.82 -2.41 6.57
C LEU A 41 1.50 -2.89 5.16
N ILE A 42 2.41 -2.60 4.23
CA ILE A 42 2.35 -3.10 2.85
C ILE A 42 3.72 -3.59 2.40
N ILE A 43 3.72 -4.58 1.53
CA ILE A 43 4.89 -5.07 0.84
C ILE A 43 4.65 -4.82 -0.65
N TYR A 44 5.43 -3.93 -1.23
CA TYR A 44 5.40 -3.67 -2.66
C TYR A 44 6.42 -4.58 -3.35
N LYS A 45 5.94 -5.57 -4.12
CA LYS A 45 6.79 -6.52 -4.84
C LYS A 45 6.19 -6.81 -6.21
N ASN A 46 7.03 -6.77 -7.25
CA ASN A 46 6.63 -7.09 -8.62
C ASN A 46 5.43 -6.26 -9.13
N LYS A 47 5.40 -4.95 -8.79
CA LYS A 47 4.30 -4.01 -9.04
C LYS A 47 2.96 -4.34 -8.38
N ARG A 48 2.94 -5.31 -7.47
CA ARG A 48 1.77 -5.68 -6.67
C ARG A 48 1.97 -5.25 -5.22
N ILE A 49 0.86 -4.94 -4.57
CA ILE A 49 0.82 -4.64 -3.14
C ILE A 49 0.34 -5.89 -2.42
N ILE A 50 1.09 -6.29 -1.40
CA ILE A 50 0.75 -7.38 -0.49
C ILE A 50 0.54 -6.77 0.88
N ILE A 51 -0.63 -6.95 1.46
CA ILE A 51 -0.95 -6.53 2.82
C ILE A 51 -0.73 -7.76 3.71
N PRO A 52 0.38 -7.83 4.46
CA PRO A 52 0.67 -8.99 5.30
C PRO A 52 -0.36 -9.17 6.40
N GLU A 53 -0.75 -8.07 7.06
CA GLU A 53 -1.73 -8.10 8.14
C GLU A 53 -2.73 -6.94 7.99
N LEU A 54 -3.98 -7.29 7.66
CA LEU A 54 -5.05 -6.30 7.46
C LEU A 54 -5.39 -5.58 8.77
N SER A 55 -5.27 -6.27 9.91
CA SER A 55 -5.60 -5.72 11.22
C SER A 55 -4.66 -4.58 11.59
N ALA A 56 -3.36 -4.74 11.33
CA ALA A 56 -2.36 -3.69 11.55
C ALA A 56 -2.59 -2.48 10.65
N LEU A 57 -2.95 -2.71 9.37
CA LEU A 57 -3.32 -1.65 8.44
C LEU A 57 -4.56 -0.90 8.94
N ALA A 58 -5.60 -1.60 9.38
CA ALA A 58 -6.83 -0.99 9.90
C ALA A 58 -6.57 -0.15 11.15
N THR A 59 -5.67 -0.59 12.04
CA THR A 59 -5.26 0.19 13.22
C THR A 59 -4.52 1.46 12.81
N PHE A 60 -3.56 1.36 11.88
CA PHE A 60 -2.79 2.53 11.41
C PHE A 60 -3.66 3.63 10.80
N PHE A 61 -4.77 3.26 10.14
CA PHE A 61 -5.72 4.22 9.58
C PHE A 61 -6.81 4.66 10.57
N LYS A 62 -6.96 3.99 11.72
CA LYS A 62 -7.94 4.33 12.75
C LYS A 62 -7.41 5.31 13.79
N GLU A 63 -6.09 5.50 13.89
CA GLU A 63 -5.53 6.50 14.80
C GLU A 63 -5.73 7.92 14.22
N PRO A 64 -6.38 8.83 14.97
CA PRO A 64 -6.66 10.21 14.56
C PRO A 64 -5.43 11.13 14.57
#